data_AF-A0A356IV47-F1
#
_entry.id   AF-A0A356IV47-F1
#
_cell.length_a   1.000
_cell.length_b   1.000
_cell.length_c   1.000
_cell.angle_alpha   90.00
_cell.angle_beta   90.00
_cell.angle_gamma   90.00
#
_symmetry.space_group_name_H-M   'P 1'
#
loop_
_entity.id
_entity.type
_entity.pdbx_description
1 polymer ?
#
loop_
_entity_poly.entity_id
_entity_poly.type
_entity_poly.pdbx_seq_one_letter_code
_entity_poly.pdbx_strand_id
1 'polypeptide(L)'
;WLVEKCQPLLEAYQPRLQDLEPLKQLEQSLSALDGELLERMSEQAPNMAEFRQAFRRMLQGLEVEQGKKTAAVPTPAGAATQAAPTASASGSTSQAAASAAAPTRVGGDRDLMAVYRLCQDQLRNASLYLAARNGLDTEVFRINRFITWLGVNQLPPATQNKTQLRPVAKEKLDVISGLYQEQRWLDLVAELEPSLVKAPFWMSGQRMVCEALDELQAEGALNAVKQGVRDFVARLPGVVNLTFNDDTPFADEKTRQWLQQIQQSGPGPAMGAALTVDTSGISQDWEDTYQQATSLAQDKQLRDALSLFQDGVMRSTSLREQALWRFNQARFCVEQGLLELALPLLKTLDDQLTRQGVDEWEPQVSKRVLELLLRCHQQGEASEDGRRCIGMLHARLCKLDLALAFDLTTH
;
A
#
# COMPACT_ATOMS: atom_id res chain seq x y z
N TRP A 1 7.11 -31.23 -34.60
CA TRP A 1 6.28 -32.04 -35.51
C TRP A 1 4.85 -32.23 -35.01
N LEU A 2 4.61 -32.94 -33.89
CA LEU A 2 3.24 -33.28 -33.44
C LEU A 2 2.38 -32.02 -33.21
N VAL A 3 2.89 -31.05 -32.43
CA VAL A 3 2.22 -29.75 -32.20
C VAL A 3 1.92 -29.04 -33.53
N GLU A 4 2.94 -28.85 -34.38
CA GLU A 4 2.83 -28.13 -35.66
C GLU A 4 1.82 -28.76 -36.65
N LYS A 5 1.58 -30.07 -36.56
CA LYS A 5 0.61 -30.77 -37.42
C LYS A 5 -0.79 -30.85 -36.81
N CYS A 6 -0.90 -30.94 -35.50
CA CYS A 6 -2.19 -31.05 -34.81
C CYS A 6 -2.82 -29.70 -34.46
N GLN A 7 -2.03 -28.65 -34.25
CA GLN A 7 -2.52 -27.29 -33.93
C GLN A 7 -3.49 -26.70 -34.98
N PRO A 8 -3.22 -26.71 -36.30
CA PRO A 8 -4.18 -26.21 -37.29
C PRO A 8 -5.44 -27.08 -37.41
N LEU A 9 -5.37 -28.36 -37.05
CA LEU A 9 -6.54 -29.24 -36.99
C LEU A 9 -7.40 -28.94 -35.75
N LEU A 10 -6.77 -28.55 -34.64
CA LEU A 10 -7.44 -28.17 -33.40
C LEU A 10 -8.19 -26.84 -33.53
N GLU A 11 -7.61 -25.87 -34.24
CA GLU A 11 -8.26 -24.57 -34.53
C GLU A 11 -9.47 -24.70 -35.46
N ALA A 12 -9.45 -25.70 -36.36
CA ALA A 12 -10.58 -26.01 -37.25
C ALA A 12 -11.66 -26.91 -36.61
N TYR A 13 -11.38 -27.54 -35.47
CA TYR A 13 -12.27 -28.49 -34.83
C TYR A 13 -13.26 -27.80 -33.90
N GLN A 14 -14.55 -27.86 -34.24
CA GLN A 14 -15.63 -27.42 -33.36
C GLN A 14 -16.11 -28.61 -32.50
N PRO A 15 -15.80 -28.64 -31.20
CA PRO A 15 -16.15 -29.75 -30.34
C PRO A 15 -17.66 -29.81 -30.09
N ARG A 16 -18.18 -31.01 -29.85
CA ARG A 16 -19.57 -31.22 -29.43
C ARG A 16 -19.61 -31.88 -28.05
N LEU A 17 -20.75 -31.79 -27.38
CA LEU A 17 -20.98 -32.42 -26.07
C LEU A 17 -20.77 -33.95 -26.04
N GLN A 18 -20.73 -34.61 -27.20
CA GLN A 18 -20.43 -36.05 -27.32
C GLN A 18 -18.92 -36.35 -27.27
N ASP A 19 -18.08 -35.37 -27.55
CA ASP A 19 -16.62 -35.51 -27.64
C ASP A 19 -15.91 -35.26 -26.28
N LEU A 20 -16.68 -34.93 -25.24
CA LEU A 20 -16.17 -34.53 -23.92
C LEU A 20 -15.34 -35.64 -23.25
N GLU A 21 -15.79 -36.89 -23.30
CA GLU A 21 -15.08 -38.02 -22.69
C GLU A 21 -13.79 -38.39 -23.46
N PRO A 22 -13.79 -38.52 -24.81
CA PRO A 22 -12.56 -38.63 -25.60
C PRO A 22 -11.56 -37.49 -25.36
N LEU A 23 -12.03 -36.24 -25.27
CA LEU A 23 -11.16 -35.08 -25.05
C LEU A 23 -10.50 -35.11 -23.66
N LYS A 24 -11.18 -35.63 -22.62
CA LYS A 24 -10.59 -35.83 -21.29
C LYS A 24 -9.48 -36.89 -21.31
N GLN A 25 -9.71 -38.02 -21.97
CA GLN A 25 -8.70 -39.07 -22.13
C GLN A 25 -7.49 -38.58 -22.95
N LEU A 26 -7.72 -37.72 -23.94
CA LEU A 26 -6.66 -37.10 -24.73
C LEU A 26 -5.84 -36.10 -23.91
N GLU A 27 -6.45 -35.26 -23.07
CA GLU A 27 -5.73 -34.32 -22.19
C GLU A 27 -4.84 -35.06 -21.18
N GLN A 28 -5.36 -36.12 -20.55
CA GLN A 28 -4.59 -37.00 -19.67
C GLN A 28 -3.39 -37.64 -20.41
N SER A 29 -3.60 -38.15 -21.62
CA SER A 29 -2.55 -38.75 -22.45
C SER A 29 -1.49 -37.72 -22.86
N LEU A 30 -1.89 -36.49 -23.21
CA LEU A 30 -0.97 -35.39 -23.51
C LEU A 30 -0.22 -34.89 -22.28
N SER A 31 -0.82 -34.96 -21.10
CA SER A 31 -0.17 -34.63 -19.83
C SER A 31 0.90 -35.65 -19.46
N ALA A 32 0.60 -36.94 -19.60
CA ALA A 32 1.58 -38.02 -19.40
C ALA A 32 2.74 -37.96 -20.40
N LEU A 33 2.44 -37.68 -21.69
CA LEU A 33 3.46 -37.53 -22.74
C LEU A 33 4.40 -36.35 -22.47
N ASP A 34 3.88 -35.21 -22.00
CA ASP A 34 4.69 -34.05 -21.63
C ASP A 34 5.62 -34.34 -20.43
N GLY A 35 5.14 -35.11 -19.44
CA GLY A 35 5.95 -35.59 -18.32
C GLY A 35 7.13 -36.46 -18.77
N GLU A 36 6.87 -37.50 -19.58
CA GLU A 36 7.93 -38.38 -20.11
C GLU A 36 8.91 -37.61 -21.02
N LEU A 37 8.42 -36.66 -21.84
CA LEU A 37 9.31 -35.82 -22.66
C LEU A 37 10.21 -34.92 -21.81
N LEU A 38 9.70 -34.35 -20.71
CA LEU A 38 10.49 -33.54 -19.79
C LEU A 38 11.53 -34.38 -19.05
N GLU A 39 11.17 -35.59 -18.61
CA GLU A 39 12.07 -36.54 -17.94
C GLU A 39 13.18 -37.06 -18.87
N ARG A 40 12.87 -37.31 -20.16
CA ARG A 40 13.82 -37.87 -21.13
C ARG A 40 14.68 -36.83 -21.85
N MET A 41 14.17 -35.62 -22.07
CA MET A 41 14.81 -34.63 -22.95
C MET A 41 15.16 -33.30 -22.27
N SER A 42 14.70 -33.06 -21.03
CA SER A 42 14.99 -31.88 -20.21
C SER A 42 14.95 -30.55 -21.01
N GLU A 43 16.10 -29.92 -21.23
CA GLU A 43 16.21 -28.61 -21.92
C GLU A 43 15.93 -28.68 -23.44
N GLN A 44 15.85 -29.87 -24.04
CA GLN A 44 15.52 -30.08 -25.45
C GLN A 44 14.06 -30.51 -25.67
N ALA A 45 13.23 -30.54 -24.63
CA ALA A 45 11.82 -30.89 -24.76
C ALA A 45 11.06 -29.79 -25.55
N PRO A 46 10.26 -30.16 -26.58
CA PRO A 46 9.44 -29.19 -27.31
C PRO A 46 8.33 -28.64 -26.40
N ASN A 47 8.07 -27.33 -26.46
CA ASN A 47 7.05 -26.69 -25.61
C ASN A 47 5.63 -27.14 -25.99
N MET A 48 5.05 -28.08 -25.23
CA MET A 48 3.67 -28.56 -25.39
C MET A 48 2.64 -27.73 -24.59
N ALA A 49 3.06 -26.69 -23.84
CA ALA A 49 2.21 -26.01 -22.88
C ALA A 49 1.03 -25.27 -23.55
N GLU A 50 1.29 -24.53 -24.63
CA GLU A 50 0.26 -23.80 -25.38
C GLU A 50 -0.75 -24.77 -26.02
N PHE A 51 -0.27 -25.89 -26.57
CA PHE A 51 -1.10 -26.94 -27.17
C PHE A 51 -2.03 -27.58 -26.13
N ARG A 52 -1.53 -27.92 -24.93
CA ARG A 52 -2.37 -28.41 -23.82
C ARG A 52 -3.34 -27.34 -23.29
N GLN A 53 -2.94 -26.07 -23.29
CA GLN A 53 -3.82 -24.98 -22.86
C GLN A 53 -5.01 -24.80 -23.81
N ALA A 54 -4.83 -24.99 -25.12
CA ALA A 54 -5.92 -24.98 -26.09
C ALA A 54 -6.95 -26.10 -25.80
N PHE A 55 -6.49 -27.34 -25.55
CA PHE A 55 -7.37 -28.45 -25.16
C PHE A 55 -8.12 -28.21 -23.85
N ARG A 56 -7.47 -27.67 -22.81
CA ARG A 56 -8.17 -27.36 -21.54
C ARG A 56 -9.22 -26.28 -21.68
N ARG A 57 -8.97 -25.23 -22.47
CA ARG A 57 -9.99 -24.20 -22.79
C ARG A 57 -11.19 -24.82 -23.51
N MET A 58 -10.94 -25.75 -24.43
CA MET A 58 -11.97 -26.48 -25.16
C MET A 58 -12.83 -27.37 -24.24
N LEU A 59 -12.20 -28.13 -23.34
CA LEU A 59 -12.87 -28.94 -22.32
C LEU A 59 -13.73 -28.08 -21.37
N GLN A 60 -13.18 -26.99 -20.84
CA GLN A 60 -13.91 -26.08 -19.94
C GLN A 60 -15.15 -25.46 -20.63
N GLY A 61 -15.06 -25.15 -21.93
CA GLY A 61 -16.22 -24.70 -22.71
C GLY A 61 -17.35 -25.75 -22.75
N LEU A 62 -17.01 -27.01 -23.04
CA LEU A 62 -17.97 -28.11 -23.09
C LEU A 62 -18.59 -28.45 -21.73
N GLU A 63 -17.81 -28.41 -20.65
CA GLU A 63 -18.31 -28.65 -19.29
C GLU A 63 -19.32 -27.57 -18.85
N VAL A 64 -19.08 -26.31 -19.22
CA VAL A 64 -20.02 -25.20 -19.00
C VAL A 64 -21.29 -25.35 -19.84
N GLU A 65 -21.20 -25.83 -21.08
CA GLU A 65 -22.38 -26.14 -21.90
C GLU A 65 -23.17 -27.35 -21.35
N GLN A 66 -22.47 -28.38 -20.86
CA GLN A 66 -23.10 -29.54 -20.24
C GLN A 66 -23.90 -29.14 -19.00
N GLY A 67 -23.30 -28.34 -18.10
CA GLY A 67 -23.96 -27.84 -16.89
C GLY A 67 -25.17 -26.95 -17.18
N LYS A 68 -25.12 -26.11 -18.22
CA LYS A 68 -26.30 -25.33 -18.67
C LYS A 68 -27.41 -26.24 -19.20
N LYS A 69 -27.08 -27.35 -19.85
CA LYS A 69 -28.07 -28.27 -20.43
C LYS A 69 -28.74 -29.17 -19.38
N THR A 70 -28.06 -29.52 -18.28
CA THR A 70 -28.69 -30.20 -17.13
C THR A 70 -29.56 -29.27 -16.28
N ALA A 71 -29.27 -27.97 -16.23
CA ALA A 71 -30.09 -26.98 -15.54
C ALA A 71 -31.42 -26.64 -16.27
N ALA A 72 -31.60 -27.08 -17.51
CA ALA A 72 -32.73 -26.73 -18.38
C ALA A 72 -33.74 -27.87 -18.55
N VAL A 73 -34.31 -28.38 -17.45
CA VAL A 73 -35.46 -29.31 -17.46
C VAL A 73 -36.66 -28.63 -16.78
N PRO A 74 -37.65 -28.11 -17.53
CA PRO A 74 -38.77 -27.38 -16.95
C PRO A 74 -39.97 -28.28 -16.61
N THR A 75 -40.53 -28.13 -15.41
CA THR A 75 -41.88 -28.60 -15.07
C THR A 75 -42.92 -27.55 -15.53
N PRO A 76 -44.03 -27.92 -16.19
CA PRO A 76 -44.95 -26.95 -16.80
C PRO A 76 -46.14 -26.59 -15.90
N ALA A 77 -46.51 -25.30 -15.83
CA ALA A 77 -47.84 -24.83 -15.46
C ALA A 77 -48.09 -23.35 -15.85
N GLY A 78 -49.32 -23.02 -16.25
CA GLY A 78 -49.86 -21.65 -16.23
C GLY A 78 -49.77 -20.85 -17.53
N ALA A 79 -50.87 -20.81 -18.29
CA ALA A 79 -51.03 -19.97 -19.47
C ALA A 79 -51.87 -18.72 -19.18
N ALA A 80 -51.52 -17.57 -19.79
CA ALA A 80 -52.48 -16.56 -20.24
C ALA A 80 -51.86 -15.56 -21.25
N THR A 81 -52.40 -15.62 -22.46
CA THR A 81 -52.57 -14.60 -23.52
C THR A 81 -52.85 -13.17 -23.00
N GLN A 82 -52.66 -12.04 -23.71
CA GLN A 82 -52.41 -11.74 -25.14
C GLN A 82 -51.95 -10.26 -25.34
N ALA A 83 -51.52 -9.92 -26.57
CA ALA A 83 -51.55 -8.59 -27.23
C ALA A 83 -50.20 -7.93 -27.63
N ALA A 84 -49.90 -8.02 -28.93
CA ALA A 84 -49.05 -7.11 -29.73
C ALA A 84 -49.99 -6.18 -30.54
N PRO A 85 -49.57 -5.16 -31.33
CA PRO A 85 -48.26 -4.92 -31.99
C PRO A 85 -47.71 -3.47 -31.73
N THR A 86 -46.74 -2.85 -32.43
CA THR A 86 -46.10 -3.10 -33.75
C THR A 86 -44.70 -2.48 -33.84
N ALA A 87 -43.86 -3.01 -34.76
CA ALA A 87 -42.78 -2.34 -35.50
C ALA A 87 -41.80 -1.37 -34.79
N SER A 88 -40.54 -1.80 -34.64
CA SER A 88 -39.46 -1.37 -35.57
C SER A 88 -38.22 -2.25 -35.42
N ALA A 89 -37.39 -2.31 -36.46
CA ALA A 89 -36.39 -3.36 -36.66
C ALA A 89 -34.94 -2.96 -36.38
N SER A 90 -34.09 -3.99 -36.26
CA SER A 90 -32.63 -3.99 -36.47
C SER A 90 -31.75 -3.36 -35.38
N GLY A 91 -30.77 -4.14 -34.91
CA GLY A 91 -29.70 -3.63 -34.02
C GLY A 91 -29.14 -4.62 -33.00
N SER A 92 -29.06 -5.91 -33.32
CA SER A 92 -28.49 -6.91 -32.41
C SER A 92 -26.97 -6.74 -32.25
N THR A 93 -26.53 -6.11 -31.17
CA THR A 93 -25.18 -6.29 -30.63
C THR A 93 -25.29 -6.94 -29.27
N SER A 94 -25.34 -8.28 -29.27
CA SER A 94 -24.95 -9.05 -28.09
C SER A 94 -23.47 -8.75 -27.85
N GLN A 95 -23.19 -7.85 -26.91
CA GLN A 95 -21.84 -7.54 -26.50
C GLN A 95 -21.36 -8.69 -25.60
N ALA A 96 -20.98 -9.79 -26.25
CA ALA A 96 -20.22 -10.84 -25.61
C ALA A 96 -19.02 -10.19 -24.91
N ALA A 97 -18.87 -10.47 -23.62
CA ALA A 97 -17.79 -9.92 -22.81
C ALA A 97 -16.45 -10.50 -23.28
N ALA A 98 -15.86 -9.86 -24.29
CA ALA A 98 -14.48 -10.09 -24.66
C ALA A 98 -13.63 -9.73 -23.44
N SER A 99 -12.94 -10.73 -22.88
CA SER A 99 -11.90 -10.53 -21.89
C SER A 99 -10.80 -9.67 -22.53
N ALA A 100 -10.84 -8.37 -22.23
CA ALA A 100 -9.89 -7.41 -22.75
C ALA A 100 -8.49 -7.75 -22.20
N ALA A 101 -7.71 -8.47 -23.00
CA ALA A 101 -6.29 -8.64 -22.75
C ALA A 101 -5.65 -7.25 -22.69
N ALA A 102 -4.94 -6.96 -21.60
CA ALA A 102 -4.18 -5.72 -21.51
C ALA A 102 -3.14 -5.65 -22.64
N PRO A 103 -2.86 -4.46 -23.18
CA PRO A 103 -1.80 -4.29 -24.16
C PRO A 103 -0.46 -4.69 -23.54
N THR A 104 0.30 -5.56 -24.20
CA THR A 104 1.60 -6.08 -23.73
C THR A 104 2.66 -5.00 -23.57
N ARG A 105 2.42 -3.80 -24.13
CA ARG A 105 3.22 -2.59 -23.95
C ARG A 105 2.29 -1.38 -23.89
N VAL A 106 2.54 -0.46 -22.97
CA VAL A 106 1.83 0.82 -22.90
C VAL A 106 2.40 1.77 -23.95
N GLY A 107 1.63 2.08 -25.00
CA GLY A 107 2.03 2.99 -26.08
C GLY A 107 1.68 4.46 -25.82
N GLY A 108 0.78 4.74 -24.87
CA GLY A 108 0.40 6.08 -24.44
C GLY A 108 -0.72 6.07 -23.39
N ASP A 109 -1.19 7.25 -23.00
CA ASP A 109 -2.12 7.45 -21.86
C ASP A 109 -3.41 6.62 -21.94
N ARG A 110 -3.95 6.41 -23.14
CA ARG A 110 -5.15 5.58 -23.33
C ARG A 110 -4.90 4.11 -22.97
N ASP A 111 -3.72 3.60 -23.32
CA ASP A 111 -3.31 2.23 -22.99
C ASP A 111 -2.99 2.10 -21.51
N LEU A 112 -2.35 3.12 -20.92
CA LEU A 112 -2.09 3.20 -19.48
C LEU A 112 -3.39 3.13 -18.68
N MET A 113 -4.41 3.91 -19.06
CA MET A 113 -5.73 3.88 -18.42
C MET A 113 -6.48 2.55 -18.64
N ALA A 114 -6.24 1.85 -19.75
CA ALA A 114 -6.77 0.51 -19.97
C ALA A 114 -6.10 -0.53 -19.05
N VAL A 115 -4.76 -0.46 -18.90
CA VAL A 115 -4.00 -1.29 -17.95
C VAL A 115 -4.43 -1.02 -16.51
N TYR A 116 -4.55 0.24 -16.09
CA TYR A 116 -5.02 0.60 -14.75
C TYR A 116 -6.39 0.01 -14.44
N ARG A 117 -7.35 0.09 -15.37
CA ARG A 117 -8.69 -0.51 -15.18
C ARG A 117 -8.61 -2.03 -15.03
N LEU A 118 -7.83 -2.72 -15.87
CA LEU A 118 -7.65 -4.17 -15.72
C LEU A 118 -7.01 -4.51 -14.36
N CYS A 119 -5.97 -3.79 -13.95
CA CYS A 119 -5.34 -3.98 -12.64
C CYS A 119 -6.32 -3.73 -11.48
N GLN A 120 -7.14 -2.67 -11.54
CA GLN A 120 -8.18 -2.39 -10.55
C GLN A 120 -9.20 -3.53 -10.44
N ASP A 121 -9.66 -4.08 -11.57
CA ASP A 121 -10.64 -5.16 -11.58
C ASP A 121 -10.04 -6.50 -11.10
N GLN A 122 -8.82 -6.84 -11.49
CA GLN A 122 -8.13 -8.05 -11.02
C GLN A 122 -7.82 -7.99 -9.52
N LEU A 123 -7.30 -6.85 -9.04
CA LEU A 123 -7.02 -6.65 -7.62
C LEU A 123 -8.30 -6.58 -6.77
N ARG A 124 -9.41 -6.06 -7.32
CA ARG A 124 -10.73 -6.12 -6.64
C ARG A 124 -11.24 -7.56 -6.51
N ASN A 125 -11.03 -8.40 -7.52
CA ASN A 125 -11.37 -9.82 -7.41
C ASN A 125 -10.52 -10.52 -6.33
N ALA A 126 -9.23 -10.19 -6.24
CA ALA A 126 -8.34 -10.68 -5.19
C ALA A 126 -8.77 -10.20 -3.79
N SER A 127 -9.09 -8.91 -3.61
CA SER A 127 -9.51 -8.38 -2.31
C SER A 127 -10.86 -8.94 -1.85
N LEU A 128 -11.81 -9.19 -2.77
CA LEU A 128 -13.05 -9.91 -2.47
C LEU A 128 -12.79 -11.37 -2.02
N TYR A 129 -11.84 -12.05 -2.64
CA TYR A 129 -11.46 -13.43 -2.26
C TYR A 129 -10.81 -13.49 -0.87
N LEU A 130 -9.94 -12.53 -0.56
CA LEU A 130 -9.33 -12.40 0.77
C LEU A 130 -10.37 -12.03 1.83
N ALA A 131 -11.24 -11.05 1.56
CA ALA A 131 -12.30 -10.63 2.48
C ALA A 131 -13.29 -11.77 2.80
N ALA A 132 -13.58 -12.66 1.85
CA ALA A 132 -14.43 -13.84 2.06
C ALA A 132 -13.78 -14.90 2.98
N ARG A 133 -12.44 -14.88 3.15
CA ARG A 133 -11.72 -15.73 4.10
C ARG A 133 -11.53 -15.06 5.45
N ASN A 134 -11.16 -13.78 5.45
CA ASN A 134 -10.96 -12.96 6.63
C ASN A 134 -11.30 -11.50 6.30
N GLY A 135 -12.48 -11.04 6.74
CA GLY A 135 -12.95 -9.67 6.50
C GLY A 135 -12.12 -8.57 7.19
N LEU A 136 -11.25 -8.94 8.14
CA LEU A 136 -10.37 -8.02 8.87
C LEU A 136 -8.89 -8.16 8.47
N ASP A 137 -8.60 -8.86 7.37
CA ASP A 137 -7.24 -8.96 6.85
C ASP A 137 -6.72 -7.59 6.40
N THR A 138 -5.56 -7.20 6.90
CA THR A 138 -4.90 -5.94 6.58
C THR A 138 -4.59 -5.81 5.08
N GLU A 139 -4.36 -6.92 4.37
CA GLU A 139 -4.08 -6.90 2.93
C GLU A 139 -5.28 -6.38 2.11
N VAL A 140 -6.51 -6.74 2.49
CA VAL A 140 -7.75 -6.28 1.83
C VAL A 140 -7.82 -4.75 1.81
N PHE A 141 -7.58 -4.10 2.95
CA PHE A 141 -7.64 -2.65 3.08
C PHE A 141 -6.52 -1.95 2.31
N ARG A 142 -5.31 -2.53 2.30
CA ARG A 142 -4.16 -2.02 1.51
C ARG A 142 -4.46 -2.05 0.01
N ILE A 143 -4.92 -3.21 -0.50
CA ILE A 143 -5.31 -3.37 -1.91
C ILE A 143 -6.41 -2.36 -2.25
N ASN A 144 -7.48 -2.29 -1.44
CA ASN A 144 -8.62 -1.41 -1.69
C ASN A 144 -8.20 0.06 -1.74
N ARG A 145 -7.33 0.56 -0.84
CA ARG A 145 -6.87 1.97 -0.88
C ARG A 145 -5.99 2.24 -2.11
N PHE A 146 -5.09 1.31 -2.46
CA PHE A 146 -4.26 1.44 -3.65
C PHE A 146 -5.10 1.54 -4.92
N ILE A 147 -6.05 0.62 -5.15
CA ILE A 147 -6.87 0.61 -6.37
C ILE A 147 -7.84 1.78 -6.44
N THR A 148 -8.34 2.29 -5.29
CA THR A 148 -9.29 3.41 -5.23
C THR A 148 -8.69 4.70 -5.79
N TRP A 149 -7.41 4.96 -5.52
CA TRP A 149 -6.72 6.18 -5.95
C TRP A 149 -5.68 5.97 -7.07
N LEU A 150 -5.65 4.77 -7.69
CA LEU A 150 -4.79 4.48 -8.84
C LEU A 150 -5.17 5.40 -10.02
N GLY A 151 -4.19 6.14 -10.54
CA GLY A 151 -4.37 7.13 -11.60
C GLY A 151 -5.04 8.44 -11.17
N VAL A 152 -5.42 8.60 -9.89
CA VAL A 152 -6.02 9.85 -9.37
C VAL A 152 -4.91 10.82 -8.96
N ASN A 153 -4.42 11.57 -9.95
CA ASN A 153 -3.27 12.49 -9.82
C ASN A 153 -3.66 13.98 -9.83
N GLN A 154 -4.93 14.31 -10.06
CA GLN A 154 -5.45 15.68 -10.12
C GLN A 154 -6.81 15.77 -9.42
N LEU A 155 -7.16 16.95 -8.92
CA LEU A 155 -8.50 17.22 -8.41
C LEU A 155 -9.53 17.19 -9.54
N PRO A 156 -10.77 16.72 -9.29
CA PRO A 156 -11.85 16.78 -10.27
C PRO A 156 -12.18 18.25 -10.61
N PRO A 157 -12.56 18.56 -11.86
CA PRO A 157 -12.91 19.92 -12.26
C PRO A 157 -14.12 20.42 -11.45
N ALA A 158 -13.95 21.59 -10.85
CA ALA A 158 -14.91 22.19 -9.94
C ALA A 158 -15.20 23.65 -10.31
N THR A 159 -16.47 24.06 -10.20
CA THR A 159 -16.90 25.45 -10.33
C THR A 159 -17.39 25.91 -8.96
N GLN A 160 -16.76 26.93 -8.37
CA GLN A 160 -17.09 27.40 -7.00
C GLN A 160 -17.07 26.24 -5.97
N ASN A 161 -16.02 25.42 -5.99
CA ASN A 161 -15.84 24.18 -5.20
C ASN A 161 -16.82 23.02 -5.49
N LYS A 162 -17.83 23.23 -6.34
CA LYS A 162 -18.81 22.21 -6.72
C LYS A 162 -18.34 21.39 -7.92
N THR A 163 -18.32 20.07 -7.77
CA THR A 163 -17.91 19.12 -8.82
C THR A 163 -19.11 18.53 -9.56
N GLN A 164 -18.88 17.98 -10.76
CA GLN A 164 -19.89 17.21 -11.51
C GLN A 164 -19.99 15.74 -11.08
N LEU A 165 -19.32 15.36 -9.98
CA LEU A 165 -19.34 14.01 -9.46
C LEU A 165 -20.63 13.77 -8.67
N ARG A 166 -21.19 12.56 -8.80
CA ARG A 166 -22.36 12.14 -8.04
C ARG A 166 -21.94 11.61 -6.67
N PRO A 167 -22.71 11.88 -5.60
CA PRO A 167 -22.51 11.24 -4.30
C PRO A 167 -22.85 9.74 -4.37
N VAL A 168 -22.60 9.02 -3.27
CA VAL A 168 -23.14 7.67 -3.07
C VAL A 168 -24.68 7.74 -3.04
N ALA A 169 -25.34 6.72 -3.60
CA ALA A 169 -26.80 6.66 -3.66
C ALA A 169 -27.43 6.68 -2.26
N LYS A 170 -28.52 7.44 -2.08
CA LYS A 170 -29.19 7.61 -0.78
C LYS A 170 -29.60 6.27 -0.15
N GLU A 171 -30.17 5.36 -0.94
CA GLU A 171 -30.52 3.99 -0.51
C GLU A 171 -29.34 3.24 0.16
N LYS A 172 -28.11 3.42 -0.34
CA LYS A 172 -26.91 2.83 0.27
C LYS A 172 -26.49 3.57 1.54
N LEU A 173 -26.58 4.90 1.56
CA LEU A 173 -26.31 5.70 2.76
C LEU A 173 -27.31 5.38 3.89
N ASP A 174 -28.58 5.14 3.55
CA ASP A 174 -29.62 4.75 4.50
C ASP A 174 -29.27 3.39 5.15
N VAL A 175 -28.93 2.36 4.35
CA VAL A 175 -28.45 1.05 4.86
C VAL A 175 -27.20 1.19 5.74
N ILE A 176 -26.21 1.96 5.28
CA ILE A 176 -24.96 2.22 6.02
C ILE A 176 -25.24 2.92 7.35
N SER A 177 -26.16 3.90 7.38
CA SER A 177 -26.54 4.60 8.61
C SER A 177 -27.32 3.71 9.58
N GLY A 178 -28.16 2.79 9.07
CA GLY A 178 -28.84 1.78 9.88
C GLY A 178 -27.85 0.83 10.55
N LEU A 179 -26.92 0.26 9.78
CA LEU A 179 -25.87 -0.62 10.32
C LEU A 179 -24.96 0.08 11.35
N TYR A 180 -24.68 1.37 11.15
CA TYR A 180 -23.94 2.20 12.11
C TYR A 180 -24.74 2.43 13.41
N GLN A 181 -26.05 2.68 13.32
CA GLN A 181 -26.93 2.82 14.49
C GLN A 181 -27.12 1.48 15.24
N GLU A 182 -27.16 0.37 14.53
CA GLU A 182 -27.20 -1.00 15.08
C GLU A 182 -25.85 -1.47 15.65
N GLN A 183 -24.77 -0.68 15.53
CA GLN A 183 -23.39 -1.02 15.94
C GLN A 183 -22.87 -2.33 15.29
N ARG A 184 -23.35 -2.68 14.09
CA ARG A 184 -22.97 -3.89 13.37
C ARG A 184 -21.71 -3.66 12.55
N TRP A 185 -20.60 -3.41 13.26
CA TRP A 185 -19.34 -2.96 12.67
C TRP A 185 -18.80 -3.88 11.55
N LEU A 186 -18.94 -5.20 11.68
CA LEU A 186 -18.46 -6.16 10.67
C LEU A 186 -19.25 -6.06 9.35
N ASP A 187 -20.59 -6.03 9.44
CA ASP A 187 -21.48 -5.88 8.28
C ASP A 187 -21.34 -4.49 7.65
N LEU A 188 -21.14 -3.45 8.48
CA LEU A 188 -20.88 -2.08 8.05
C LEU A 188 -19.59 -2.00 7.20
N VAL A 189 -18.49 -2.63 7.64
CA VAL A 189 -17.24 -2.70 6.85
C VAL A 189 -17.48 -3.43 5.52
N ALA A 190 -18.23 -4.54 5.52
CA ALA A 190 -18.54 -5.30 4.32
C ALA A 190 -19.35 -4.52 3.27
N GLU A 191 -20.22 -3.59 3.69
CA GLU A 191 -20.99 -2.70 2.80
C GLU A 191 -20.24 -1.41 2.41
N LEU A 192 -19.39 -0.89 3.29
CA LEU A 192 -18.58 0.31 3.01
C LEU A 192 -17.48 0.04 1.99
N GLU A 193 -16.72 -1.05 2.13
CA GLU A 193 -15.54 -1.32 1.28
C GLU A 193 -15.85 -1.38 -0.24
N PRO A 194 -16.88 -2.12 -0.73
CA PRO A 194 -17.26 -2.13 -2.15
C PRO A 194 -17.79 -0.79 -2.66
N SER A 195 -18.29 0.05 -1.75
CA SER A 195 -18.81 1.39 -2.06
C SER A 195 -17.67 2.40 -2.19
N LEU A 196 -16.68 2.36 -1.30
CA LEU A 196 -15.51 3.24 -1.30
C LEU A 196 -14.62 3.04 -2.53
N VAL A 197 -14.41 1.79 -2.97
CA VAL A 197 -13.65 1.48 -4.20
C VAL A 197 -14.28 2.10 -5.46
N LYS A 198 -15.57 2.45 -5.44
CA LYS A 198 -16.29 3.12 -6.53
C LYS A 198 -16.42 4.64 -6.32
N ALA A 199 -16.18 5.13 -5.10
CA ALA A 199 -16.39 6.51 -4.69
C ALA A 199 -15.10 7.11 -4.07
N PRO A 200 -14.03 7.32 -4.87
CA PRO A 200 -12.70 7.68 -4.36
C PRO A 200 -12.62 9.03 -3.63
N PHE A 201 -13.61 9.89 -3.81
CA PHE A 201 -13.70 11.21 -3.19
C PHE A 201 -14.61 11.25 -1.94
N TRP A 202 -15.24 10.14 -1.56
CA TRP A 202 -16.12 10.07 -0.40
C TRP A 202 -15.33 9.85 0.90
N MET A 203 -14.80 10.94 1.47
CA MET A 203 -13.94 10.87 2.66
C MET A 203 -14.71 10.54 3.93
N SER A 204 -15.96 10.98 4.05
CA SER A 204 -16.81 10.62 5.20
C SER A 204 -16.94 9.11 5.39
N GLY A 205 -17.05 8.34 4.30
CA GLY A 205 -17.06 6.87 4.36
C GLY A 205 -15.72 6.26 4.79
N GLN A 206 -14.59 6.89 4.47
CA GLN A 206 -13.27 6.46 4.97
C GLN A 206 -13.16 6.63 6.49
N ARG A 207 -13.68 7.74 7.05
CA ARG A 207 -13.80 7.93 8.51
C ARG A 207 -14.67 6.82 9.12
N MET A 208 -15.83 6.52 8.53
CA MET A 208 -16.75 5.50 9.05
C MET A 208 -16.15 4.09 9.07
N VAL A 209 -15.34 3.72 8.06
CA VAL A 209 -14.57 2.46 8.10
C VAL A 209 -13.54 2.48 9.22
N CYS A 210 -12.81 3.59 9.41
CA CYS A 210 -11.86 3.69 10.52
C CYS A 210 -12.53 3.58 11.89
N GLU A 211 -13.69 4.23 12.10
CA GLU A 211 -14.47 4.10 13.34
C GLU A 211 -14.89 2.63 13.57
N ALA A 212 -15.40 1.94 12.54
CA ALA A 212 -15.79 0.53 12.64
C ALA A 212 -14.60 -0.42 12.89
N LEU A 213 -13.42 -0.13 12.34
CA LEU A 213 -12.21 -0.94 12.57
C LEU A 213 -11.58 -0.72 13.95
N ASP A 214 -11.74 0.48 14.53
CA ASP A 214 -11.31 0.83 15.89
C ASP A 214 -12.14 0.05 16.92
N GLU A 215 -13.48 0.05 16.76
CA GLU A 215 -14.43 -0.72 17.58
C GLU A 215 -14.24 -2.25 17.45
N LEU A 216 -13.80 -2.73 16.28
CA LEU A 216 -13.43 -4.13 16.04
C LEU A 216 -11.99 -4.48 16.48
N GLN A 217 -11.25 -3.53 17.06
CA GLN A 217 -9.87 -3.68 17.54
C GLN A 217 -8.89 -4.17 16.44
N ALA A 218 -9.18 -3.87 15.17
CA ALA A 218 -8.43 -4.33 14.01
C ALA A 218 -7.28 -3.38 13.65
N GLU A 219 -6.32 -3.17 14.56
CA GLU A 219 -5.27 -2.15 14.47
C GLU A 219 -4.48 -2.15 13.14
N GLY A 220 -4.15 -3.34 12.62
CA GLY A 220 -3.41 -3.47 11.36
C GLY A 220 -4.18 -2.92 10.15
N ALA A 221 -5.47 -3.26 10.06
CA ALA A 221 -6.39 -2.76 9.04
C ALA A 221 -6.65 -1.25 9.21
N LEU A 222 -6.92 -0.82 10.44
CA LEU A 222 -7.12 0.58 10.81
C LEU A 222 -5.93 1.46 10.40
N ASN A 223 -4.71 1.02 10.70
CA ASN A 223 -3.49 1.74 10.32
C ASN A 223 -3.28 1.76 8.81
N ALA A 224 -3.59 0.68 8.09
CA ALA A 224 -3.53 0.66 6.63
C ALA A 224 -4.49 1.67 5.98
N VAL A 225 -5.73 1.79 6.49
CA VAL A 225 -6.69 2.80 6.00
C VAL A 225 -6.21 4.22 6.36
N LYS A 226 -5.80 4.47 7.61
CA LYS A 226 -5.28 5.77 8.06
C LYS A 226 -4.08 6.24 7.21
N GLN A 227 -3.12 5.37 6.90
CA GLN A 227 -1.98 5.72 6.04
C GLN A 227 -2.42 6.07 4.62
N GLY A 228 -3.22 5.22 3.96
CA GLY A 228 -3.67 5.50 2.59
C GLY A 228 -4.43 6.84 2.47
N VAL A 229 -5.26 7.17 3.47
CA VAL A 229 -5.97 8.46 3.50
C VAL A 229 -5.01 9.64 3.69
N ARG A 230 -4.00 9.52 4.57
CA ARG A 230 -2.95 10.55 4.74
C ARG A 230 -2.22 10.81 3.42
N ASP A 231 -1.74 9.75 2.76
CA ASP A 231 -0.98 9.85 1.51
C ASP A 231 -1.81 10.52 0.40
N PHE A 232 -3.09 10.18 0.30
CA PHE A 232 -4.00 10.78 -0.67
C PHE A 232 -4.25 12.27 -0.39
N VAL A 233 -4.54 12.64 0.85
CA VAL A 233 -4.79 14.05 1.23
C VAL A 233 -3.52 14.88 1.18
N ALA A 234 -2.35 14.32 1.51
CA ALA A 234 -1.05 14.97 1.33
C ALA A 234 -0.75 15.24 -0.15
N ARG A 235 -1.10 14.30 -1.05
CA ARG A 235 -0.96 14.46 -2.51
C ARG A 235 -1.95 15.48 -3.09
N LEU A 236 -3.17 15.57 -2.55
CA LEU A 236 -4.25 16.41 -3.07
C LEU A 236 -4.97 17.20 -1.95
N PRO A 237 -4.32 18.17 -1.27
CA PRO A 237 -4.87 18.82 -0.08
C PRO A 237 -6.17 19.59 -0.32
N GLY A 238 -6.39 20.09 -1.54
CA GLY A 238 -7.63 20.76 -1.92
C GLY A 238 -8.88 19.88 -1.93
N VAL A 239 -8.75 18.54 -1.87
CA VAL A 239 -9.88 17.61 -1.96
C VAL A 239 -10.89 17.76 -0.81
N VAL A 240 -10.41 18.19 0.35
CA VAL A 240 -11.21 18.38 1.57
C VAL A 240 -12.25 19.51 1.41
N ASN A 241 -11.99 20.46 0.52
CA ASN A 241 -12.80 21.67 0.31
C ASN A 241 -13.86 21.53 -0.79
N LEU A 242 -13.95 20.39 -1.47
CA LEU A 242 -14.84 20.18 -2.61
C LEU A 242 -16.20 19.57 -2.19
N THR A 243 -17.21 19.80 -3.03
CA THR A 243 -18.56 19.22 -2.89
C THR A 243 -18.97 18.42 -4.14
N PHE A 244 -19.88 17.47 -3.95
CA PHE A 244 -20.56 16.73 -5.01
C PHE A 244 -21.61 17.62 -5.71
N ASN A 245 -22.21 17.10 -6.78
CA ASN A 245 -23.19 17.82 -7.59
C ASN A 245 -24.52 18.15 -6.86
N ASP A 246 -24.79 17.50 -5.72
CA ASP A 246 -25.92 17.73 -4.81
C ASP A 246 -25.58 18.64 -3.61
N ASP A 247 -24.40 19.28 -3.64
CA ASP A 247 -23.83 20.10 -2.56
C ASP A 247 -23.38 19.32 -1.31
N THR A 248 -23.48 17.99 -1.29
CA THR A 248 -22.87 17.17 -0.24
C THR A 248 -21.35 17.36 -0.23
N PRO A 249 -20.70 17.66 0.91
CA PRO A 249 -19.25 17.82 0.97
C PRO A 249 -18.52 16.49 0.83
N PHE A 250 -17.32 16.50 0.24
CA PHE A 250 -16.46 15.31 0.17
C PHE A 250 -16.03 14.83 1.56
N ALA A 251 -15.76 15.78 2.47
CA ALA A 251 -15.49 15.57 3.88
C ALA A 251 -16.43 16.46 4.73
N ASP A 252 -17.31 15.83 5.50
CA ASP A 252 -18.08 16.50 6.55
C ASP A 252 -17.17 17.10 7.66
N GLU A 253 -17.72 17.97 8.50
CA GLU A 253 -16.92 18.67 9.53
C GLU A 253 -16.22 17.72 10.52
N LYS A 254 -16.89 16.64 10.93
CA LYS A 254 -16.29 15.59 11.77
C LYS A 254 -15.12 14.90 11.05
N THR A 255 -15.23 14.70 9.74
CA THR A 255 -14.19 14.14 8.88
C THR A 255 -13.04 15.11 8.68
N ARG A 256 -13.29 16.42 8.59
CA ARG A 256 -12.22 17.45 8.54
C ARG A 256 -11.37 17.43 9.81
N GLN A 257 -12.02 17.37 10.97
CA GLN A 257 -11.34 17.27 12.27
C GLN A 257 -10.58 15.95 12.40
N TRP A 258 -11.20 14.83 12.01
CA TRP A 258 -10.52 13.52 11.95
C TRP A 258 -9.33 13.51 10.99
N LEU A 259 -9.42 14.14 9.82
CA LEU A 259 -8.32 14.27 8.87
C LEU A 259 -7.14 15.06 9.46
N GLN A 260 -7.41 16.15 10.17
CA GLN A 260 -6.38 16.90 10.91
C GLN A 260 -5.74 16.05 12.01
N GLN A 261 -6.56 15.31 12.78
CA GLN A 261 -6.07 14.41 13.82
C GLN A 261 -5.16 13.33 13.23
N ILE A 262 -5.57 12.61 12.17
CA ILE A 262 -4.71 11.57 11.60
C ILE A 262 -3.43 12.15 10.98
N GLN A 263 -3.45 13.37 10.44
CA GLN A 263 -2.24 14.04 9.95
C GLN A 263 -1.26 14.39 11.07
N GLN A 264 -1.77 14.74 12.27
CA GLN A 264 -0.95 15.00 13.47
C GLN A 264 -0.50 13.72 14.17
N SER A 265 -1.32 12.66 14.17
CA SER A 265 -1.07 11.36 14.83
C SER A 265 -0.52 10.27 13.90
N GLY A 266 -0.07 10.64 12.69
CA GLY A 266 0.78 9.76 11.88
C GLY A 266 2.26 10.06 12.15
N PRO A 267 3.18 9.28 11.58
CA PRO A 267 4.43 9.86 11.11
C PRO A 267 4.04 10.90 10.05
N GLY A 268 3.81 12.13 10.49
CA GLY A 268 3.28 13.19 9.63
C GLY A 268 4.28 13.56 8.52
N PRO A 269 3.86 14.33 7.51
CA PRO A 269 4.82 15.04 6.67
C PRO A 269 5.60 15.99 7.59
N ALA A 270 6.82 15.59 7.94
CA ALA A 270 7.64 16.25 8.95
C ALA A 270 8.11 17.63 8.45
N MET A 271 7.25 18.63 8.63
CA MET A 271 7.59 20.04 8.51
C MET A 271 8.41 20.44 9.74
N GLY A 272 9.64 19.92 9.76
CA GLY A 272 10.54 19.91 10.91
C GLY A 272 11.62 18.86 10.61
N ALA A 273 12.83 19.32 10.32
CA ALA A 273 13.87 18.52 9.67
C ALA A 273 14.52 17.47 10.60
N ALA A 274 13.74 16.47 11.01
CA ALA A 274 14.28 15.13 11.23
C ALA A 274 14.65 14.59 9.84
N LEU A 275 15.91 14.76 9.47
CA LEU A 275 16.42 14.32 8.18
C LEU A 275 16.46 12.79 8.18
N THR A 276 15.39 12.20 7.66
CA THR A 276 15.33 10.77 7.37
C THR A 276 16.39 10.48 6.31
N VAL A 277 17.55 10.03 6.77
CA VAL A 277 18.44 9.19 5.97
C VAL A 277 17.57 8.12 5.32
N ASP A 278 17.79 7.85 4.04
CA ASP A 278 17.16 6.72 3.39
C ASP A 278 17.75 5.43 3.99
N THR A 279 17.07 4.93 5.04
CA THR A 279 17.41 3.72 5.79
C THR A 279 16.75 2.48 5.19
N SER A 280 16.26 2.54 3.94
CA SER A 280 15.76 1.36 3.22
C SER A 280 16.80 0.23 3.06
N GLY A 281 18.07 0.50 3.36
CA GLY A 281 19.14 -0.49 3.54
C GLY A 281 19.96 -0.34 4.83
N ILE A 282 19.44 0.31 5.88
CA ILE A 282 20.09 0.36 7.22
C ILE A 282 19.12 -0.26 8.22
N SER A 283 19.56 -1.34 8.85
CA SER A 283 18.67 -2.31 9.51
C SER A 283 17.70 -1.73 10.54
N GLN A 284 16.48 -2.27 10.56
CA GLN A 284 15.44 -2.00 11.55
C GLN A 284 15.90 -2.28 13.00
N ASP A 285 16.92 -3.14 13.14
CA ASP A 285 17.55 -3.56 14.40
C ASP A 285 17.90 -2.41 15.36
N TRP A 286 18.27 -1.22 14.87
CA TRP A 286 18.69 -0.12 15.76
C TRP A 286 17.53 0.52 16.51
N GLU A 287 16.34 0.59 15.90
CA GLU A 287 15.13 1.15 16.54
C GLU A 287 14.56 0.15 17.55
N ASP A 288 14.50 -1.14 17.18
CA ASP A 288 14.12 -2.22 18.10
C ASP A 288 15.08 -2.30 19.30
N THR A 289 16.39 -2.13 19.07
CA THR A 289 17.39 -2.07 20.14
C THR A 289 17.27 -0.80 20.98
N TYR A 290 16.88 0.34 20.39
CA TYR A 290 16.63 1.58 21.13
C TYR A 290 15.46 1.43 22.11
N GLN A 291 14.39 0.75 21.69
CA GLN A 291 13.23 0.45 22.53
C GLN A 291 13.59 -0.52 23.66
N GLN A 292 14.36 -1.57 23.38
CA GLN A 292 14.87 -2.50 24.39
C GLN A 292 15.84 -1.84 25.38
N ALA A 293 16.73 -0.96 24.91
CA ALA A 293 17.60 -0.17 25.78
C ALA A 293 16.79 0.77 26.69
N THR A 294 15.68 1.33 26.17
CA THR A 294 14.79 2.22 26.91
C THR A 294 13.99 1.46 27.98
N SER A 295 13.53 0.23 27.73
CA SER A 295 12.90 -0.58 28.79
C SER A 295 13.92 -1.00 29.87
N LEU A 296 15.11 -1.46 29.47
CA LEU A 296 16.19 -1.78 30.42
C LEU A 296 16.64 -0.56 31.27
N ALA A 297 16.52 0.67 30.74
CA ALA A 297 16.76 1.88 31.52
C ALA A 297 15.72 2.08 32.63
N GLN A 298 14.44 1.76 32.39
CA GLN A 298 13.38 1.81 33.40
C GLN A 298 13.64 0.80 34.52
N ASP A 299 14.16 -0.38 34.17
CA ASP A 299 14.61 -1.43 35.10
C ASP A 299 15.97 -1.11 35.77
N LYS A 300 16.54 0.08 35.53
CA LYS A 300 17.83 0.57 36.03
C LYS A 300 19.07 -0.22 35.54
N GLN A 301 18.91 -1.06 34.52
CA GLN A 301 19.96 -1.85 33.89
C GLN A 301 20.69 -1.08 32.78
N LEU A 302 21.17 0.13 33.10
CA LEU A 302 21.84 1.04 32.15
C LEU A 302 23.09 0.41 31.50
N ARG A 303 23.82 -0.44 32.21
CA ARG A 303 25.01 -1.12 31.66
C ARG A 303 24.63 -2.11 30.56
N ASP A 304 23.54 -2.84 30.74
CA ASP A 304 23.10 -3.87 29.81
C ASP A 304 22.50 -3.21 28.56
N ALA A 305 21.72 -2.14 28.73
CA ALA A 305 21.28 -1.25 27.65
C ALA A 305 22.47 -0.72 26.80
N LEU A 306 23.56 -0.28 27.44
CA LEU A 306 24.76 0.17 26.73
C LEU A 306 25.50 -0.96 25.99
N SER A 307 25.45 -2.20 26.48
CA SER A 307 26.04 -3.35 25.79
C SER A 307 25.28 -3.74 24.51
N LEU A 308 23.95 -3.61 24.48
CA LEU A 308 23.17 -3.86 23.26
C LEU A 308 23.60 -2.95 22.09
N PHE A 309 23.86 -1.67 22.36
CA PHE A 309 24.41 -0.75 21.35
C PHE A 309 25.84 -1.13 20.92
N GLN A 310 26.67 -1.64 21.83
CA GLN A 310 28.02 -2.11 21.47
C GLN A 310 27.96 -3.35 20.57
N ASP A 311 27.07 -4.30 20.85
CA ASP A 311 26.82 -5.47 20.01
C ASP A 311 26.33 -5.05 18.61
N GLY A 312 25.42 -4.07 18.52
CA GLY A 312 24.98 -3.47 17.25
C GLY A 312 26.14 -2.86 16.45
N VAL A 313 27.04 -2.12 17.09
CA VAL A 313 28.27 -1.59 16.46
C VAL A 313 29.19 -2.72 15.99
N MET A 314 29.35 -3.81 16.75
CA MET A 314 30.21 -4.95 16.36
C MET A 314 29.64 -5.78 15.20
N ARG A 315 28.31 -5.89 15.09
CA ARG A 315 27.63 -6.59 13.99
C ARG A 315 27.59 -5.78 12.69
N SER A 316 27.74 -4.45 12.79
CA SER A 316 27.65 -3.53 11.66
C SER A 316 28.85 -3.63 10.72
N THR A 317 28.59 -3.95 9.45
CA THR A 317 29.63 -4.13 8.44
C THR A 317 30.05 -2.81 7.79
N SER A 318 29.15 -1.81 7.75
CA SER A 318 29.42 -0.50 7.16
C SER A 318 29.85 0.53 8.20
N LEU A 319 30.79 1.40 7.81
CA LEU A 319 31.17 2.59 8.61
C LEU A 319 29.96 3.53 8.86
N ARG A 320 29.02 3.61 7.91
CA ARG A 320 27.78 4.40 8.00
C ARG A 320 26.85 3.84 9.09
N GLU A 321 26.66 2.53 9.12
CA GLU A 321 25.89 1.83 10.16
C GLU A 321 26.54 2.03 11.53
N GLN A 322 27.85 1.79 11.64
CA GLN A 322 28.58 1.99 12.91
C GLN A 322 28.49 3.43 13.42
N ALA A 323 28.49 4.43 12.53
CA ALA A 323 28.30 5.83 12.90
C ALA A 323 26.88 6.08 13.45
N LEU A 324 25.84 5.51 12.82
CA LEU A 324 24.45 5.63 13.27
C LEU A 324 24.20 4.91 14.60
N TRP A 325 24.77 3.72 14.80
CA TRP A 325 24.72 3.01 16.08
C TRP A 325 25.38 3.81 17.21
N ARG A 326 26.57 4.39 16.97
CA ARG A 326 27.25 5.28 17.95
C ARG A 326 26.48 6.57 18.20
N PHE A 327 25.85 7.15 17.18
CA PHE A 327 24.97 8.30 17.35
C PHE A 327 23.76 7.98 18.23
N ASN A 328 23.05 6.89 17.97
CA ASN A 328 21.88 6.47 18.76
C ASN A 328 22.26 6.09 20.20
N GLN A 329 23.42 5.44 20.39
CA GLN A 329 23.98 5.22 21.74
C GLN A 329 24.23 6.53 22.49
N ALA A 330 24.79 7.53 21.82
CA ALA A 330 25.03 8.83 22.44
C ALA A 330 23.72 9.57 22.75
N ARG A 331 22.74 9.53 21.84
CA ARG A 331 21.38 10.07 22.05
C ARG A 331 20.72 9.44 23.28
N PHE A 332 20.77 8.13 23.40
CA PHE A 332 20.27 7.41 24.57
C PHE A 332 20.96 7.87 25.86
N CYS A 333 22.29 8.03 25.86
CA CYS A 333 23.00 8.59 27.02
C CYS A 333 22.51 9.99 27.40
N VAL A 334 22.22 10.87 26.44
CA VAL A 334 21.68 12.22 26.71
C VAL A 334 20.27 12.16 27.28
N GLU A 335 19.39 11.32 26.72
CA GLU A 335 18.01 11.12 27.22
C GLU A 335 17.99 10.54 28.65
N GLN A 336 19.00 9.75 29.03
CA GLN A 336 19.20 9.24 30.40
C GLN A 336 20.02 10.18 31.32
N GLY A 337 20.40 11.38 30.85
CA GLY A 337 21.17 12.37 31.63
C GLY A 337 22.67 12.07 31.81
N LEU A 338 23.21 11.05 31.12
CA LEU A 338 24.61 10.62 31.18
C LEU A 338 25.53 11.46 30.28
N LEU A 339 25.52 12.78 30.48
CA LEU A 339 26.24 13.76 29.64
C LEU A 339 27.75 13.53 29.60
N GLU A 340 28.35 13.08 30.70
CA GLU A 340 29.79 12.77 30.81
C GLU A 340 30.24 11.67 29.83
N LEU A 341 29.35 10.73 29.49
CA LEU A 341 29.61 9.64 28.55
C LEU A 341 29.24 10.04 27.11
N ALA A 342 28.18 10.83 26.93
CA ALA A 342 27.72 11.28 25.62
C ALA A 342 28.72 12.23 24.93
N LEU A 343 29.28 13.20 25.67
CA LEU A 343 30.19 14.21 25.14
C LEU A 343 31.46 13.65 24.45
N PRO A 344 32.27 12.77 25.08
CA PRO A 344 33.46 12.21 24.42
C PRO A 344 33.12 11.30 23.23
N LEU A 345 32.01 10.56 23.31
CA LEU A 345 31.53 9.72 22.20
C LEU A 345 31.14 10.56 20.98
N LEU A 346 30.37 11.64 21.19
CA LEU A 346 29.94 12.55 20.12
C LEU A 346 31.10 13.34 19.52
N LYS A 347 32.07 13.80 20.33
CA LYS A 347 33.28 14.46 19.82
C LYS A 347 34.10 13.54 18.92
N THR A 348 34.28 12.29 19.34
CA THR A 348 34.98 11.27 18.53
C THR A 348 34.24 11.00 17.21
N LEU A 349 32.91 11.00 17.25
CA LEU A 349 32.07 10.80 16.06
C LEU A 349 32.14 12.01 15.11
N ASP A 350 32.07 13.24 15.60
CA ASP A 350 32.23 14.46 14.78
C ASP A 350 33.62 14.53 14.13
N ASP A 351 34.69 14.27 14.89
CA ASP A 351 36.05 14.16 14.35
C ASP A 351 36.14 13.09 13.24
N GLN A 352 35.48 11.95 13.41
CA GLN A 352 35.46 10.88 12.41
C GLN A 352 34.71 11.31 11.13
N LEU A 353 33.51 11.87 11.26
CA LEU A 353 32.69 12.34 10.13
C LEU A 353 33.39 13.46 9.36
N THR A 354 34.02 14.40 10.08
CA THR A 354 34.78 15.51 9.49
C THR A 354 35.98 15.00 8.70
N ARG A 355 36.75 14.04 9.24
CA ARG A 355 37.89 13.41 8.53
C ARG A 355 37.47 12.61 7.30
N GLN A 356 36.25 12.08 7.29
CA GLN A 356 35.67 11.33 6.18
C GLN A 356 34.94 12.22 5.15
N GLY A 357 34.91 13.54 5.35
CA GLY A 357 34.27 14.50 4.44
C GLY A 357 32.75 14.36 4.37
N VAL A 358 32.10 13.76 5.38
CA VAL A 358 30.65 13.46 5.35
C VAL A 358 29.80 14.72 5.19
N ASP A 359 30.31 15.86 5.66
CA ASP A 359 29.73 17.19 5.48
C ASP A 359 29.45 17.56 4.00
N GLU A 360 30.18 16.98 3.03
CA GLU A 360 30.02 17.26 1.59
C GLU A 360 29.05 16.31 0.87
N TRP A 361 28.92 15.06 1.32
CA TRP A 361 28.15 14.02 0.60
C TRP A 361 26.92 13.49 1.36
N GLU A 362 26.95 13.48 2.69
CA GLU A 362 25.80 13.16 3.56
C GLU A 362 25.67 14.17 4.72
N PRO A 363 25.44 15.47 4.43
CA PRO A 363 25.41 16.53 5.46
C PRO A 363 24.39 16.30 6.57
N GLN A 364 23.41 15.42 6.33
CA GLN A 364 22.31 15.15 7.26
C GLN A 364 22.77 14.41 8.53
N VAL A 365 23.73 13.50 8.41
CA VAL A 365 24.29 12.78 9.57
C VAL A 365 25.10 13.75 10.42
N SER A 366 25.96 14.57 9.80
CA SER A 366 26.74 15.60 10.47
C SER A 366 25.86 16.62 11.20
N LYS A 367 24.80 17.15 10.55
CA LYS A 367 23.84 18.07 11.19
C LYS A 367 23.28 17.51 12.49
N ARG A 368 22.89 16.23 12.49
CA ARG A 368 22.25 15.58 13.64
C ARG A 368 23.23 15.33 14.80
N VAL A 369 24.50 15.04 14.50
CA VAL A 369 25.59 14.96 15.49
C VAL A 369 25.90 16.34 16.07
N LEU A 370 25.99 17.38 15.23
CA LEU A 370 26.21 18.77 15.66
C LEU A 370 25.06 19.31 16.52
N GLU A 371 23.81 19.05 16.16
CA GLU A 371 22.61 19.40 16.94
C GLU A 371 22.67 18.79 18.35
N LEU A 372 22.98 17.49 18.44
CA LEU A 372 23.06 16.79 19.73
C LEU A 372 24.26 17.27 20.57
N LEU A 373 25.42 17.53 19.95
CA LEU A 373 26.59 18.13 20.62
C LEU A 373 26.28 19.51 21.21
N LEU A 374 25.61 20.38 20.44
CA LEU A 374 25.22 21.71 20.90
C LEU A 374 24.28 21.60 22.10
N ARG A 375 23.28 20.71 22.06
CA ARG A 375 22.38 20.48 23.21
C ARG A 375 23.11 19.94 24.43
N CYS A 376 24.04 18.99 24.28
CA CYS A 376 24.86 18.51 25.39
C CYS A 376 25.68 19.65 26.03
N HIS A 377 26.22 20.54 25.21
CA HIS A 377 27.00 21.69 25.67
C HIS A 377 26.15 22.83 26.26
N GLN A 378 24.88 22.96 25.88
CA GLN A 378 23.89 23.85 26.52
C GLN A 378 23.41 23.31 27.88
N GLN A 379 23.36 21.99 28.06
CA GLN A 379 22.94 21.34 29.31
C GLN A 379 24.08 21.18 30.33
N GLY A 380 25.34 21.15 29.89
CA GLY A 380 26.52 21.09 30.76
C GLY A 380 26.92 22.44 31.36
N GLU A 381 27.70 22.41 32.45
CA GLU A 381 28.18 23.65 33.09
C GLU A 381 29.07 24.48 32.15
N ALA A 382 28.91 25.80 32.23
CA ALA A 382 29.45 26.75 31.25
C ALA A 382 30.95 27.06 31.41
N SER A 383 31.80 26.04 31.22
CA SER A 383 33.25 26.20 31.05
C SER A 383 33.58 27.10 29.84
N GLU A 384 34.63 27.93 29.95
CA GLU A 384 35.05 28.85 28.88
C GLU A 384 35.40 28.12 27.58
N ASP A 385 36.03 26.95 27.67
CA ASP A 385 36.34 26.11 26.50
C ASP A 385 35.07 25.50 25.90
N GLY A 386 34.05 25.22 26.71
CA GLY A 386 32.72 24.82 26.24
C GLY A 386 32.09 25.90 25.37
N ARG A 387 32.18 27.18 25.77
CA ARG A 387 31.66 28.31 24.97
C ARG A 387 32.39 28.48 23.64
N ARG A 388 33.72 28.26 23.61
CA ARG A 388 34.52 28.24 22.37
C ARG A 388 34.09 27.10 21.44
N CYS A 389 33.89 25.89 21.98
CA CYS A 389 33.36 24.75 21.23
C CYS A 389 31.97 25.03 20.65
N ILE A 390 31.03 25.58 21.44
CA ILE A 390 29.69 25.98 20.96
C ILE A 390 29.80 26.93 19.77
N GLY A 391 30.63 27.97 19.85
CA GLY A 391 30.82 28.92 18.74
C GLY A 391 31.35 28.28 17.46
N MET A 392 32.29 27.33 17.58
CA MET A 392 32.81 26.58 16.43
C MET A 392 31.78 25.62 15.82
N LEU A 393 31.05 24.89 16.65
CA LEU A 393 30.01 23.94 16.22
C LEU A 393 28.83 24.67 15.57
N HIS A 394 28.41 25.81 16.13
CA HIS A 394 27.38 26.68 15.56
C HIS A 394 27.81 27.27 14.21
N ALA A 395 29.05 27.76 14.11
CA ALA A 395 29.59 28.25 12.84
C ALA A 395 29.71 27.18 11.75
N ARG A 396 29.93 25.90 12.12
CA ARG A 396 29.83 24.76 11.19
C ARG A 396 28.38 24.48 10.82
N LEU A 397 27.47 24.48 11.78
CA LEU A 397 26.06 24.23 11.52
C LEU A 397 25.46 25.28 10.58
N CYS A 398 25.76 26.58 10.76
CA CYS A 398 25.35 27.66 9.86
C CYS A 398 25.77 27.45 8.38
N LYS A 399 26.84 26.68 8.10
CA LYS A 399 27.25 26.33 6.73
C LYS A 399 26.42 25.20 6.12
N LEU A 400 25.92 24.29 6.95
CA LEU A 400 25.15 23.12 6.54
C LEU A 400 23.63 23.39 6.54
N ASP A 401 23.16 24.19 7.51
CA ASP A 401 21.77 24.53 7.73
C ASP A 401 21.62 25.84 8.53
N LEU A 402 21.24 26.92 7.86
CA LEU A 402 21.02 28.21 8.51
C LEU A 402 19.73 28.23 9.34
N ALA A 403 18.72 27.43 8.99
CA ALA A 403 17.46 27.39 9.72
C ALA A 403 17.62 26.65 11.06
N LEU A 404 18.20 25.45 11.04
CA LEU A 404 18.48 24.70 12.27
C LEU A 404 19.43 25.44 13.22
N ALA A 405 20.38 26.20 12.67
CA ALA A 405 21.28 27.03 13.46
C ALA A 405 20.60 28.26 14.09
N PHE A 406 19.51 28.77 13.49
CA PHE A 406 18.70 29.83 14.08
C PHE A 406 17.87 29.28 15.26
N ASP A 407 17.14 28.18 15.04
CA ASP A 407 16.26 27.57 16.05
C ASP A 407 17.00 27.21 17.35
N LEU A 408 18.23 26.70 17.25
CA LEU A 408 19.10 26.37 18.38
C LEU A 408 19.69 27.58 19.13
N THR A 409 19.45 28.81 18.66
CA THR A 409 19.85 30.06 19.35
C THR A 409 18.69 30.86 19.93
N THR A 410 17.46 30.53 19.54
CA THR A 410 16.22 31.18 20.03
C THR A 410 15.59 30.45 21.22
N HIS A 411 16.18 29.35 21.67
CA HIS A 411 15.81 28.55 22.84
C HIS A 411 16.98 28.43 23.82
#